data_AF-A0A1C5I0B4-F1
#
_entry.id   AF-A0A1C5I0B4-F1
#
_cell.length_a   1.000
_cell.length_b   1.000
_cell.length_c   1.000
_cell.angle_alpha   90.00
_cell.angle_beta   90.00
_cell.angle_gamma   90.00
#
_symmetry.space_group_name_H-M   'P 1'
#
loop_
_entity.id
_entity.type
_entity.pdbx_description
1 polymer ?
#
loop_
_entity_poly.entity_id
_entity_poly.type
_entity_poly.pdbx_seq_one_letter_code
_entity_poly.pdbx_strand_id
1 'polypeptide(L)'
;MEFLLLPFRWIYRGLVWFANSPRTLIASYLLMIVVAGVIYGQVENRSPADAVWWAVVTASTVGYGDISPTSWQGRTLAALLISTMVLLVIPLITAHFASRLIVDDDAFEHDEQEELKRDVRRMRALLEELAARQGIDLPELEPLPPAPPERPVWERSRRRRPPQG
;
A
#
# COMPACT_ATOMS: atom_id res chain seq x y z
N MET A 1 21.12 -5.16 -21.26
CA MET A 1 20.44 -4.05 -20.55
C MET A 1 19.87 -4.44 -19.18
N GLU A 2 19.57 -5.72 -18.90
CA GLU A 2 19.03 -6.13 -17.57
C GLU A 2 20.04 -6.09 -16.41
N PHE A 3 21.33 -6.34 -16.65
CA PHE A 3 22.35 -6.33 -15.59
C PHE A 3 22.56 -4.96 -14.94
N LEU A 4 22.26 -3.87 -15.65
CA LEU A 4 22.46 -2.50 -15.16
C LEU A 4 21.40 -2.09 -14.10
N LEU A 5 20.24 -2.76 -14.11
CA LEU A 5 19.09 -2.45 -13.23
C LEU A 5 18.96 -3.39 -12.03
N LEU A 6 19.78 -4.43 -11.94
CA LEU A 6 19.82 -5.36 -10.81
C LEU A 6 20.08 -4.68 -9.45
N PRO A 7 21.03 -3.72 -9.29
CA PRO A 7 21.18 -3.02 -8.01
C PRO A 7 19.96 -2.17 -7.67
N PHE A 8 19.32 -1.56 -8.67
CA PHE A 8 18.10 -0.76 -8.49
C PHE A 8 16.91 -1.61 -8.01
N ARG A 9 16.74 -2.82 -8.55
CA ARG A 9 15.70 -3.76 -8.13
C ARG A 9 15.95 -4.34 -6.73
N TRP A 10 17.20 -4.43 -6.28
CA TRP A 10 17.55 -4.84 -4.92
C TRP A 10 17.26 -3.74 -3.91
N ILE A 11 17.63 -2.50 -4.23
CA ILE A 11 17.31 -1.32 -3.41
C ILE A 11 15.80 -1.14 -3.29
N TYR A 12 15.08 -1.24 -4.41
CA TYR A 12 13.62 -1.17 -4.43
C TYR A 12 12.98 -2.27 -3.58
N ARG A 13 13.42 -3.53 -3.73
CA ARG A 13 12.89 -4.64 -2.92
C ARG A 13 13.21 -4.50 -1.43
N GLY A 14 14.40 -4.03 -1.08
CA GLY A 14 14.77 -3.73 0.30
C GLY A 14 13.92 -2.60 0.90
N LEU A 15 13.69 -1.52 0.13
CA LEU A 15 12.83 -0.41 0.52
C LEU A 15 11.38 -0.84 0.71
N VAL A 16 10.85 -1.64 -0.22
CA VAL A 16 9.48 -2.19 -0.14
C VAL A 16 9.36 -3.15 1.04
N TRP A 17 10.32 -4.05 1.26
CA TRP A 17 10.31 -4.95 2.42
C TRP A 17 10.33 -4.18 3.75
N PHE A 18 11.14 -3.12 3.84
CA PHE A 18 11.21 -2.24 5.00
C PHE A 18 9.91 -1.45 5.21
N ALA A 19 9.29 -0.97 4.13
CA ALA A 19 8.01 -0.26 4.17
C ALA A 19 6.82 -1.18 4.52
N ASN A 20 6.91 -2.48 4.23
CA ASN A 20 5.79 -3.39 4.36
C ASN A 20 5.57 -3.93 5.79
N SER A 21 6.51 -3.66 6.71
CA SER A 21 6.42 -4.10 8.11
C SER A 21 6.14 -2.92 9.06
N PRO A 22 5.01 -2.89 9.79
CA PRO A 22 4.72 -1.78 10.71
C PRO A 22 5.74 -1.65 11.85
N ARG A 23 6.34 -2.77 12.28
CA ARG A 23 7.41 -2.76 13.29
C ARG A 23 8.66 -2.03 12.83
N THR A 24 9.05 -2.20 11.56
CA THR A 24 10.24 -1.53 11.00
C THR A 24 9.97 -0.04 10.78
N LEU A 25 8.75 0.34 10.41
CA LEU A 25 8.34 1.75 10.34
C LEU A 25 8.44 2.45 11.71
N ILE A 26 7.90 1.83 12.76
CA ILE A 26 7.97 2.39 14.12
C ILE A 26 9.42 2.46 14.61
N ALA A 27 10.17 1.36 14.47
CA ALA A 27 11.56 1.31 14.93
C ALA A 27 12.45 2.34 14.21
N SER A 28 12.25 2.53 12.91
CA SER A 28 13.02 3.52 12.13
C SER A 28 12.64 4.96 12.44
N TYR A 29 11.36 5.23 12.69
CA TYR A 29 10.91 6.54 13.17
C TYR A 29 11.56 6.89 14.52
N LEU A 30 11.54 5.96 15.49
CA LEU A 30 12.18 6.16 16.79
C LEU A 30 13.70 6.30 16.68
N LEU A 31 14.35 5.46 15.87
CA LEU A 31 15.79 5.56 15.61
C LEU A 31 16.15 6.92 15.04
N MET A 32 15.40 7.41 14.08
CA MET A 32 15.64 8.70 13.46
C MET A 32 15.45 9.87 14.45
N ILE A 33 14.47 9.81 15.37
CA ILE A 33 14.35 10.80 16.46
C ILE A 33 15.61 10.82 17.32
N VAL A 34 16.11 9.65 17.73
CA VAL A 34 17.32 9.57 18.55
C VAL A 34 18.53 10.12 17.80
N VAL A 35 18.71 9.73 16.54
CA VAL A 35 19.83 10.20 15.70
C VAL A 35 19.75 11.71 15.47
N ALA A 36 18.58 12.24 15.09
CA ALA A 36 18.39 13.67 14.87
C ALA A 36 18.59 14.47 16.16
N GLY A 37 18.09 13.97 17.30
CA GLY A 37 18.29 14.57 18.61
C GLY A 37 19.75 14.60 19.02
N VAL A 38 20.49 13.50 18.84
CA VAL A 38 21.94 13.45 19.13
C VAL A 38 22.70 14.46 18.27
N ILE A 39 22.45 14.49 16.96
CA ILE A 39 23.12 15.44 16.05
C ILE A 39 22.78 16.89 16.43
N TYR A 40 21.51 17.17 16.70
CA TYR A 40 21.07 18.51 17.12
C TYR A 40 21.72 18.94 18.44
N GLY A 41 21.78 18.05 19.43
CA GLY A 41 22.43 18.32 20.72
C GLY A 41 23.91 18.67 20.57
N GLN A 42 24.63 18.00 19.66
CA GLN A 42 26.03 18.31 19.35
C GLN A 42 26.19 19.65 18.60
N VAL A 43 25.30 19.95 17.65
CA VAL A 43 25.38 21.17 16.83
C VAL A 43 24.99 22.43 17.60
N GLU A 44 23.96 22.34 18.45
CA GLU A 44 23.43 23.48 19.22
C GLU A 44 23.88 23.48 20.69
N ASN A 45 24.78 22.58 21.09
CA ASN A 45 25.28 22.41 22.47
C ASN A 45 24.14 22.31 23.51
N ARG A 46 23.11 21.51 23.22
CA ARG A 46 21.95 21.31 24.09
C ARG A 46 22.08 20.05 24.95
N SER A 47 21.38 20.03 26.08
CA SER A 47 21.30 18.85 26.92
C SER A 47 20.69 17.67 26.13
N PRO A 48 21.06 16.41 26.41
CA PRO A 48 20.49 15.27 25.69
C PRO A 48 18.95 15.19 25.78
N ALA A 49 18.39 15.60 26.92
CA ALA A 49 16.94 15.64 27.13
C ALA A 49 16.27 16.68 26.22
N ASP A 50 16.78 17.91 26.19
CA ASP A 50 16.26 18.99 25.34
C ASP A 50 16.41 18.66 23.85
N ALA A 51 17.52 18.01 23.50
CA ALA A 51 17.81 17.67 22.11
C ALA A 51 16.89 16.55 21.58
N VAL A 52 16.62 15.52 22.39
CA VAL A 52 15.62 14.50 22.06
C VAL A 52 14.22 15.10 22.04
N TRP A 53 13.89 15.97 23.00
CA TRP A 53 12.60 16.68 23.03
C TRP A 53 12.37 17.50 21.76
N TRP A 54 13.36 18.29 21.33
CA TRP A 54 13.31 19.02 20.08
C TRP A 54 13.05 18.10 18.88
N ALA A 55 13.76 16.97 18.80
CA ALA A 55 13.59 16.01 17.73
C ALA A 55 12.19 15.37 17.74
N VAL A 56 11.64 15.04 18.91
CA VAL A 56 10.27 14.51 19.06
C VAL A 56 9.24 15.53 18.57
N VAL A 57 9.30 16.76 19.06
CA VAL A 57 8.34 17.84 18.72
C VAL A 57 8.39 18.23 17.26
N THR A 58 9.59 18.20 16.66
CA THR A 58 9.79 18.50 15.24
C THR A 58 9.35 17.33 14.37
N ALA A 59 9.73 16.09 14.71
CA ALA A 59 9.38 14.90 13.94
C ALA A 59 7.87 14.59 13.99
N SER A 60 7.22 14.89 15.10
CA SER A 60 5.77 14.78 15.25
C SER A 60 5.00 15.88 14.52
N THR A 61 5.69 16.85 13.91
CA THR A 61 5.12 18.04 13.27
C THR A 61 4.29 18.94 14.20
N VAL A 62 4.41 18.77 15.52
CA VAL A 62 3.71 19.60 16.52
C VAL A 62 4.32 21.00 16.59
N GLY A 63 5.66 21.08 16.66
CA GLY A 63 6.39 22.35 16.53
C GLY A 63 6.05 23.40 17.59
N TYR A 64 6.17 23.08 18.89
CA TYR A 64 5.91 24.04 19.97
C TYR A 64 6.75 25.33 19.88
N GLY A 65 7.96 25.25 19.32
CA GLY A 65 8.84 26.40 19.11
C GLY A 65 9.57 26.88 20.37
N ASP A 66 9.44 26.16 21.48
CA ASP A 66 10.17 26.35 22.74
C ASP A 66 11.68 26.14 22.57
N ILE A 67 12.07 25.15 21.77
CA ILE A 67 13.45 24.88 21.37
C ILE A 67 13.53 24.93 19.85
N SER A 68 14.47 25.72 19.32
CA SER A 68 14.66 25.86 17.87
C SER A 68 16.15 26.06 17.52
N PRO A 69 16.58 25.62 16.33
CA PRO A 69 17.96 25.80 15.88
C PRO A 69 18.27 27.28 15.64
N THR A 70 19.36 27.75 16.23
CA THR A 70 19.85 29.12 16.05
C THR A 70 20.99 29.18 15.03
N SER A 71 21.78 28.12 14.92
CA SER A 71 22.90 28.02 13.99
C SER A 71 22.44 27.71 12.57
N TRP A 72 23.29 28.06 11.59
CA TRP A 72 23.06 27.70 10.20
C TRP A 72 22.96 26.18 10.02
N GLN A 73 23.88 25.44 10.64
CA GLN A 73 23.94 23.99 10.58
C GLN A 73 22.70 23.35 11.20
N GLY A 74 22.25 23.85 12.36
CA GLY A 74 21.04 23.39 13.03
C GLY A 74 19.79 23.64 12.19
N ARG A 75 19.72 24.77 11.47
CA ARG A 75 18.60 25.07 10.55
C ARG A 75 18.59 24.13 9.36
N THR A 76 19.75 23.81 8.79
CA THR A 76 19.86 22.81 7.71
C THR A 76 19.42 21.42 8.19
N LEU A 77 19.84 21.01 9.38
CA LEU A 77 19.41 19.74 10.00
C LEU A 77 17.89 19.71 10.19
N ALA A 78 17.30 20.78 10.72
CA ALA A 78 15.87 20.89 10.94
C ALA A 78 15.10 20.82 9.62
N ALA A 79 15.55 21.54 8.59
CA ALA A 79 14.95 21.50 7.26
C ALA A 79 14.97 20.10 6.66
N LEU A 80 16.08 19.36 6.84
CA LEU A 80 16.19 17.97 6.39
C LEU A 80 15.22 17.06 7.15
N LEU A 81 15.19 17.14 8.48
CA LEU A 81 14.29 16.34 9.32
C LEU A 81 12.82 16.57 8.94
N ILE A 82 12.41 17.83 8.82
CA ILE A 82 11.04 18.21 8.44
C ILE A 82 10.72 17.67 7.03
N SER A 83 11.62 17.87 6.07
CA SER A 83 11.43 17.39 4.69
C SER A 83 11.30 15.86 4.64
N THR A 84 12.11 15.13 5.41
CA THR A 84 12.01 13.66 5.52
C THR A 84 10.69 13.22 6.15
N MET A 85 10.17 13.91 7.16
CA MET A 85 8.86 13.61 7.76
C MET A 85 7.73 13.76 6.75
N VAL A 86 7.66 14.93 6.12
CA VAL A 86 6.54 15.27 5.24
C VAL A 86 6.58 14.45 3.94
N LEU A 87 7.76 14.23 3.35
CA LEU A 87 7.88 13.58 2.05
C LEU A 87 7.94 12.04 2.12
N LEU A 88 8.45 11.48 3.23
CA LEU A 88 8.71 10.04 3.32
C LEU A 88 7.91 9.37 4.43
N VAL A 89 8.08 9.78 5.68
CA VAL A 89 7.58 8.99 6.82
C VAL A 89 6.07 9.08 6.99
N ILE A 90 5.50 10.29 6.98
CA ILE A 90 4.06 10.48 7.13
C ILE A 90 3.25 9.81 6.01
N PRO A 91 3.60 9.98 4.71
CA PRO A 91 2.91 9.29 3.62
C PRO A 91 3.00 7.77 3.72
N LEU A 92 4.16 7.23 4.12
CA LEU A 92 4.37 5.79 4.20
C LEU A 92 3.55 5.15 5.32
N ILE A 93 3.49 5.81 6.48
CA ILE A 93 2.63 5.38 7.60
C ILE A 93 1.16 5.48 7.19
N THR A 94 0.74 6.60 6.60
CA THR A 94 -0.64 6.80 6.12
C THR A 94 -1.05 5.73 5.11
N ALA A 95 -0.22 5.46 4.11
CA ALA A 95 -0.47 4.43 3.10
C ALA A 95 -0.56 3.03 3.71
N HIS A 96 0.31 2.72 4.68
CA HIS A 96 0.27 1.45 5.39
C HIS A 96 -1.06 1.24 6.11
N PHE A 97 -1.54 2.23 6.88
CA PHE A 97 -2.82 2.15 7.56
C PHE A 97 -4.00 2.15 6.59
N ALA A 98 -3.99 3.00 5.57
CA ALA A 98 -5.05 3.04 4.56
C ALA A 98 -5.22 1.67 3.87
N SER A 99 -4.12 0.99 3.52
CA SER A 99 -4.16 -0.34 2.92
C SER A 99 -4.80 -1.42 3.80
N ARG A 100 -4.83 -1.22 5.13
CA ARG A 100 -5.47 -2.14 6.10
C ARG A 100 -6.95 -1.84 6.33
N LEU A 101 -7.38 -0.60 6.05
CA LEU A 101 -8.76 -0.16 6.21
C LEU A 101 -9.57 -0.37 4.93
N ILE A 102 -8.92 -0.46 3.78
CA ILE A 102 -9.57 -0.80 2.51
C ILE A 102 -9.96 -2.28 2.57
N VAL A 103 -11.26 -2.52 2.80
CA VAL A 103 -11.91 -3.80 2.52
C VAL A 103 -12.13 -3.84 1.01
N ASP A 104 -11.55 -4.83 0.34
CA ASP A 104 -11.68 -4.97 -1.11
C ASP A 104 -12.98 -5.74 -1.42
N ASP A 105 -14.11 -5.02 -1.44
CA ASP A 105 -15.44 -5.60 -1.69
C ASP A 105 -15.56 -6.24 -3.10
N ASP A 106 -14.64 -5.91 -4.03
CA ASP A 106 -14.58 -6.44 -5.39
C ASP A 106 -13.58 -7.62 -5.53
N ALA A 107 -12.79 -7.92 -4.50
CA ALA A 107 -11.91 -9.08 -4.48
C ALA A 107 -12.72 -10.34 -4.19
N PHE A 108 -13.34 -10.92 -5.22
CA PHE A 108 -13.91 -12.26 -5.14
C PHE A 108 -12.87 -13.23 -4.57
N GLU A 109 -13.04 -13.61 -3.31
CA GLU A 109 -12.17 -14.60 -2.69
C GLU A 109 -12.30 -15.91 -3.46
N HIS A 110 -11.23 -16.70 -3.44
CA HIS A 110 -11.21 -17.99 -4.15
C HIS A 110 -12.40 -18.86 -3.72
N ASP A 111 -12.82 -18.73 -2.48
CA ASP A 111 -13.94 -19.44 -1.87
C ASP A 111 -15.29 -19.06 -2.49
N GLU A 112 -15.56 -17.76 -2.74
CA GLU A 112 -16.78 -17.31 -3.42
C GLU A 112 -16.81 -17.77 -4.88
N GLN A 113 -15.66 -17.77 -5.56
CA GLN A 113 -15.56 -18.30 -6.92
C GLN A 113 -15.82 -19.80 -6.97
N GLU A 114 -15.33 -20.54 -5.97
CA GLU A 114 -15.60 -21.97 -5.85
C GLU A 114 -17.07 -22.25 -5.57
N GLU A 115 -17.69 -21.48 -4.68
CA GLU A 115 -19.12 -21.59 -4.36
C GLU A 115 -19.98 -21.32 -5.59
N LEU A 116 -19.72 -20.23 -6.31
CA LEU A 116 -20.43 -19.91 -7.55
C LEU A 116 -20.26 -21.01 -8.60
N LYS A 117 -19.05 -21.56 -8.78
CA LYS A 117 -18.82 -22.69 -9.69
C LYS A 117 -19.56 -23.96 -9.24
N ARG A 118 -19.64 -24.21 -7.93
CA ARG A 118 -20.40 -25.35 -7.37
C ARG A 118 -21.89 -25.17 -7.65
N ASP A 119 -22.44 -23.99 -7.46
CA ASP A 119 -23.85 -23.68 -7.70
C ASP A 119 -24.21 -23.77 -9.17
N VAL A 120 -23.38 -23.24 -10.07
CA VAL A 120 -23.57 -23.40 -11.52
C VAL A 120 -23.57 -24.87 -11.94
N ARG A 121 -22.64 -25.68 -11.40
CA ARG A 121 -22.62 -27.13 -11.65
C ARG A 121 -23.87 -27.84 -11.10
N ARG A 122 -24.37 -27.43 -9.94
CA ARG A 122 -25.59 -27.97 -9.33
C ARG A 122 -26.83 -27.63 -10.15
N MET A 123 -27.00 -26.36 -10.54
CA MET A 123 -28.09 -25.91 -11.39
C MET A 123 -28.10 -26.70 -12.71
N ARG A 124 -26.93 -26.91 -13.31
CA ARG A 124 -26.80 -27.70 -14.52
C ARG A 124 -27.26 -29.15 -14.34
N ALA A 125 -26.83 -29.82 -13.28
CA ALA A 125 -27.24 -31.20 -13.01
C ALA A 125 -28.78 -31.32 -12.85
N LEU A 126 -29.40 -30.33 -12.18
CA LEU A 126 -30.86 -30.28 -12.05
C LEU A 126 -31.57 -30.05 -13.40
N LEU A 127 -31.01 -29.19 -14.26
CA LEU A 127 -31.54 -28.97 -15.61
C LEU A 127 -31.42 -30.22 -16.48
N GLU A 128 -30.31 -30.95 -16.39
CA GLU A 128 -30.11 -32.23 -17.09
C GLU A 128 -31.12 -33.29 -16.63
N GLU A 129 -31.39 -33.38 -15.32
CA GLU A 129 -32.41 -34.28 -14.78
C GLU A 129 -33.83 -33.91 -15.24
N LEU A 130 -34.19 -32.61 -15.23
CA LEU A 130 -35.48 -32.13 -15.70
C LEU A 130 -35.66 -32.35 -17.21
N ALA A 131 -34.63 -32.09 -18.00
CA ALA A 131 -34.63 -32.31 -19.44
C ALA A 131 -34.82 -33.80 -19.78
N ALA A 132 -34.13 -34.70 -19.08
CA ALA A 132 -34.29 -36.14 -19.23
C ALA A 132 -35.73 -36.60 -18.90
N ARG A 133 -36.33 -36.07 -17.83
CA ARG A 133 -37.74 -36.36 -17.48
C ARG A 133 -38.73 -35.89 -18.53
N GLN A 134 -38.45 -34.77 -19.19
CA GLN A 134 -39.33 -34.19 -20.20
C GLN A 134 -39.02 -34.70 -21.62
N GLY A 135 -38.01 -35.56 -21.80
CA GLY A 135 -37.58 -36.03 -23.12
C GLY A 135 -37.01 -34.93 -24.00
N ILE A 136 -36.47 -33.87 -23.40
CA ILE A 136 -35.87 -32.73 -24.08
C ILE A 136 -34.38 -32.99 -24.22
N ASP A 137 -33.86 -32.91 -25.44
CA ASP A 137 -32.42 -33.00 -25.69
C ASP A 137 -31.77 -31.64 -25.46
N LEU A 138 -30.77 -31.59 -24.57
CA LEU A 138 -30.06 -30.35 -24.26
C LEU A 138 -29.00 -30.07 -25.33
N PRO A 139 -28.87 -28.82 -25.81
CA PRO A 139 -27.82 -28.49 -26.75
C PRO A 139 -26.45 -28.74 -26.12
N GLU A 140 -25.57 -29.44 -26.83
CA GLU A 140 -24.20 -29.64 -26.40
C GLU A 140 -23.52 -28.27 -26.27
N LEU A 141 -22.93 -28.01 -25.10
CA LEU A 141 -22.25 -26.74 -24.86
C LEU A 141 -21.02 -26.67 -25.76
N GLU A 142 -21.08 -25.80 -26.75
CA GLU A 142 -19.91 -25.43 -27.54
C GLU A 142 -18.79 -25.04 -26.57
N PRO A 143 -17.56 -25.55 -26.78
CA PRO A 143 -16.40 -25.14 -25.99
C PRO A 143 -16.34 -23.62 -26.01
N LEU A 144 -16.26 -23.02 -24.82
CA LEU A 144 -16.15 -21.57 -24.73
C LEU A 144 -15.00 -21.14 -25.65
N PRO A 145 -15.23 -20.20 -26.59
CA PRO A 145 -14.16 -19.69 -27.41
C PRO A 145 -13.04 -19.19 -26.48
N PRO A 146 -11.76 -19.37 -26.87
CA PRO A 146 -10.65 -19.00 -26.03
C PRO A 146 -10.83 -17.57 -25.54
N ALA A 147 -10.60 -17.36 -24.23
CA ALA A 147 -10.81 -16.08 -23.62
C ALA A 147 -10.10 -15.00 -24.45
N PRO A 148 -10.80 -13.91 -24.82
CA PRO A 148 -10.16 -12.84 -25.57
C PRO A 148 -8.94 -12.34 -24.78
N PRO A 149 -7.87 -11.93 -25.46
CA PRO A 149 -6.68 -11.42 -24.79
C PRO A 149 -7.08 -10.34 -23.78
N GLU A 150 -6.51 -10.42 -22.58
CA GLU A 150 -6.86 -9.51 -21.50
C GLU A 150 -6.70 -8.06 -21.97
N ARG A 151 -7.82 -7.32 -21.93
CA ARG A 151 -7.81 -5.94 -22.38
C ARG A 151 -7.11 -5.04 -21.36
N PRO A 152 -6.44 -3.98 -21.81
CA PRO A 152 -5.86 -2.99 -20.92
C PRO A 152 -6.89 -2.42 -19.93
N VAL A 153 -6.46 -2.17 -18.68
CA VAL A 153 -7.31 -1.68 -17.58
C VAL A 153 -8.12 -0.43 -17.96
N TRP A 154 -7.55 0.48 -18.76
CA TRP A 154 -8.20 1.73 -19.18
C TRP A 154 -9.40 1.53 -20.11
N GLU A 155 -9.50 0.38 -20.79
CA GLU A 155 -10.63 0.06 -21.67
C GLU A 155 -11.81 -0.48 -20.86
N ARG A 156 -11.53 -1.20 -19.76
CA ARG A 156 -12.55 -1.73 -18.82
C ARG A 156 -13.31 -0.63 -18.09
N SER A 157 -12.64 0.47 -17.76
CA SER A 157 -13.24 1.58 -16.99
C SER A 157 -14.21 2.46 -17.82
N ARG A 158 -14.12 2.45 -19.16
CA ARG A 158 -15.02 3.25 -20.02
C ARG A 158 -16.43 2.69 -20.17
N ARG A 159 -16.61 1.37 -20.00
CA ARG A 159 -17.92 0.71 -20.18
C ARG A 159 -18.78 0.66 -18.92
N ARG A 160 -18.21 0.91 -17.74
CA ARG A 160 -18.98 0.94 -16.47
C ARG A 160 -19.70 2.26 -16.21
N ARG A 161 -19.56 3.28 -17.07
CA ARG A 161 -20.40 4.49 -16.94
C ARG A 161 -21.80 4.17 -17.48
N PRO A 162 -22.86 4.22 -16.64
CA PRO A 162 -24.22 4.12 -17.14
C PRO A 162 -24.48 5.27 -18.14
N PRO A 163 -25.33 5.05 -19.16
CA PRO A 163 -25.73 6.12 -20.06
C PRO A 163 -26.31 7.27 -19.24
N GLN A 164 -25.78 8.47 -19.45
CA GLN A 164 -26.34 9.69 -18.88
C GLN A 164 -27.68 9.92 -19.60
N GLY A 165 -28.76 9.50 -18.95
CA GLY A 165 -30.12 9.91 -19.26
C GLY A 165 -30.39 11.30 -18.72
#